data_AF-A0A967SMK2-F1
#
_entry.id   AF-A0A967SMK2-F1
#
_cell.length_a   1.000
_cell.length_b   1.000
_cell.length_c   1.000
_cell.angle_alpha   90.00
_cell.angle_beta   90.00
_cell.angle_gamma   90.00
#
_symmetry.space_group_name_H-M   'P 1'
#
loop_
_entity.id
_entity.type
_entity.pdbx_description
1 polymer ?
#
loop_
_entity_poly.entity_id
_entity_poly.type
_entity_poly.pdbx_seq_one_letter_code
_entity_poly.pdbx_strand_id
1 'polypeptide(L)' 'METREKSERRPHTFILDRTLVERARREVGEPDVVRSIEAALAAAIDYRSWVREVRT' A
#
# COMPACT_ATOMS: atom_id res chain seq x y z
N MET A 1 -7.13 6.38 32.30
CA MET A 1 -7.78 7.05 31.16
C MET A 1 -7.05 6.58 29.92
N GLU A 2 -7.39 5.39 29.41
CA GLU A 2 -6.78 4.83 28.20
C GLU A 2 -7.39 5.52 26.98
N THR A 3 -6.60 6.35 26.30
CA THR A 3 -6.94 6.88 24.99
C THR A 3 -6.92 5.74 23.98
N ARG A 4 -8.06 5.06 23.81
CA ARG A 4 -8.32 4.24 22.63
C ARG A 4 -8.53 5.18 21.44
N GLU A 5 -7.44 5.73 20.94
CA GLU A 5 -7.39 6.25 19.58
C GLU A 5 -7.64 5.04 18.67
N LYS A 6 -8.91 4.78 18.37
CA LYS A 6 -9.27 4.11 17.13
C LYS A 6 -8.70 5.02 16.04
N SER A 7 -7.45 4.79 15.64
CA SER A 7 -6.96 5.27 14.37
C SER A 7 -7.97 4.75 13.36
N GLU A 8 -8.85 5.63 12.89
CA GLU A 8 -9.54 5.46 11.63
C GLU A 8 -8.43 5.14 10.64
N ARG A 9 -8.22 3.85 10.36
CA ARG A 9 -7.21 3.42 9.40
C ARG A 9 -7.54 4.20 8.15
N ARG A 10 -6.72 5.20 7.81
CA ARG A 10 -6.91 5.97 6.59
C ARG A 10 -7.07 4.94 5.49
N PRO A 11 -8.16 5.00 4.72
CA PRO A 11 -8.37 4.04 3.66
C PRO A 11 -7.09 4.07 2.81
N HIS A 12 -6.51 2.89 2.57
CA HIS A 12 -5.28 2.70 1.78
C HIS A 12 -3.95 2.98 2.50
N THR A 13 -3.82 2.65 3.78
CA THR A 13 -2.49 2.56 4.42
C THR A 13 -1.88 1.18 4.18
N PHE A 14 -0.75 1.12 3.48
CA PHE A 14 0.02 -0.10 3.24
C PHE A 14 1.29 -0.08 4.10
N ILE A 15 1.51 -1.15 4.86
CA ILE A 15 2.76 -1.35 5.60
C ILE A 15 3.66 -2.20 4.73
N LEU A 16 4.78 -1.62 4.29
CA LEU A 16 5.80 -2.32 3.54
C LEU A 16 6.87 -2.86 4.48
N ASP A 17 7.36 -4.07 4.20
CA ASP A 17 8.52 -4.60 4.91
C ASP A 17 9.76 -3.77 4.58
N ARG A 18 10.38 -3.20 5.61
CA ARG A 18 11.53 -2.31 5.46
C ARG A 18 12.72 -3.01 4.83
N THR A 19 13.00 -4.25 5.24
CA THR A 19 14.14 -5.02 4.74
C THR A 19 13.99 -5.31 3.24
N LEU A 20 12.75 -5.64 2.82
CA LEU A 20 12.41 -5.85 1.42
C LEU A 20 12.59 -4.57 0.60
N VAL A 21 12.10 -3.42 1.08
CA VAL A 21 12.24 -2.14 0.38
C VAL A 21 13.71 -1.74 0.27
N GLU A 22 14.49 -1.87 1.34
CA GLU A 22 15.93 -1.59 1.31
C GLU A 22 16.69 -2.53 0.36
N ARG A 23 16.30 -3.80 0.27
CA ARG A 23 16.86 -4.73 -0.70
C ARG A 23 16.51 -4.33 -2.13
N ALA A 24 15.24 -4.06 -2.41
CA ALA A 24 14.78 -3.64 -3.72
C ALA A 24 15.47 -2.34 -4.17
N ARG A 25 15.67 -1.38 -3.27
CA ARG A 25 16.38 -0.13 -3.56
C ARG A 25 17.82 -0.38 -4.02
N ARG A 26 18.50 -1.37 -3.43
CA ARG A 26 19.86 -1.76 -3.85
C ARG A 26 19.87 -2.51 -5.19
N GLU A 27 18.85 -3.31 -5.46
CA GLU A 27 18.78 -4.16 -6.66
C GLU A 27 18.34 -3.40 -7.91
N VAL A 28 17.34 -2.51 -7.80
CA VAL A 28 16.71 -1.83 -8.95
C VAL A 28 16.75 -0.29 -8.87
N GLY A 29 17.17 0.27 -7.74
CA GLY A 29 17.23 1.73 -7.53
C GLY A 29 15.93 2.33 -6.98
N GLU A 30 16.08 3.47 -6.29
CA GLU A 30 14.95 4.18 -5.64
C GLU A 30 13.79 4.51 -6.61
N PRO A 31 14.02 5.07 -7.81
CA PRO A 31 12.92 5.49 -8.68
C PRO A 31 12.03 4.33 -9.14
N ASP A 32 12.64 3.18 -9.44
CA ASP A 32 11.90 2.01 -9.91
C ASP A 32 11.17 1.30 -8.76
N VAL A 33 11.72 1.33 -7.54
CA VAL A 33 11.00 0.87 -6.33
C VAL A 33 9.77 1.74 -6.08
N VAL A 34 9.91 3.06 -6.13
CA VAL A 34 8.78 3.99 -5.94
C VAL A 34 7.71 3.74 -6.99
N ARG A 35 8.09 3.67 -8.27
CA ARG A 35 7.15 3.39 -9.37
C ARG A 35 6.43 2.05 -9.19
N SER A 36 7.14 1.01 -8.72
CA SER A 36 6.55 -0.30 -8.47
C SER A 36 5.54 -0.27 -7.33
N ILE A 37 5.84 0.47 -6.26
CA ILE A 37 4.91 0.66 -5.13
C ILE A 37 3.66 1.41 -5.58
N GLU A 38 3.83 2.48 -6.35
CA GLU A 38 2.71 3.27 -6.89
C GLU A 38 1.82 2.42 -7.81
N ALA A 39 2.41 1.62 -8.71
CA ALA A 39 1.67 0.72 -9.59
C ALA A 39 0.88 -0.34 -8.81
N ALA A 40 1.50 -0.95 -7.79
CA ALA A 40 0.84 -1.93 -6.93
C ALA A 40 -0.32 -1.30 -6.14
N LEU A 41 -0.15 -0.06 -5.66
CA LEU A 41 -1.19 0.68 -4.97
C LEU A 41 -2.39 0.97 -5.87
N ALA A 42 -2.14 1.45 -7.09
CA ALA A 42 -3.20 1.72 -8.07
C ALA A 42 -3.99 0.44 -8.37
N ALA A 43 -3.30 -0.67 -8.67
CA ALA A 43 -3.95 -1.96 -8.93
C ALA A 43 -4.80 -2.46 -7.75
N ALA A 44 -4.34 -2.27 -6.51
CA ALA A 44 -5.08 -2.66 -5.33
C ALA A 44 -6.35 -1.80 -5.11
N ILE A 45 -6.29 -0.51 -5.42
CA ILE A 45 -7.44 0.40 -5.38
C ILE A 45 -8.46 0.00 -6.45
N ASP A 46 -8.00 -0.20 -7.69
CA ASP A 46 -8.85 -0.59 -8.82
C ASP A 46 -9.54 -1.93 -8.56
N TYR A 47 -8.81 -2.92 -8.07
CA TYR A 47 -9.39 -4.21 -7.68
C TYR A 47 -10.48 -4.05 -6.61
N ARG A 48 -10.25 -3.23 -5.58
CA ARG A 48 -11.24 -3.02 -4.52
C ARG A 48 -12.49 -2.33 -5.07
N SER A 49 -12.34 -1.36 -5.96
CA SER A 49 -13.46 -0.68 -6.64
C SER A 49 -14.27 -1.67 -7.46
N TRP A 50 -13.60 -2.50 -8.28
CA TRP A 50 -14.24 -3.54 -9.07
C TRP A 50 -14.99 -4.57 -8.19
N VAL A 51 -14.39 -5.04 -7.10
CA VAL A 51 -15.05 -5.98 -6.16
C VAL A 51 -16.31 -5.37 -5.55
N ARG A 52 -16.32 -4.06 -5.27
CA ARG A 52 -17.52 -3.38 -4.76
C ARG A 52 -18.62 -3.33 -5.81
N GLU A 53 -18.28 -3.02 -7.05
CA GLU A 53 -19.23 -2.95 -8.16
C GLU A 53 -19.88 -4.32 -8.46
N VAL A 54 -19.09 -5.39 -8.54
CA VAL A 54 -19.60 -6.74 -8.88
C VAL A 54 -20.43 -7.39 -7.76
N ARG A 55 -20.21 -6.97 -6.49
CA ARG A 55 -20.93 -7.52 -5.33
C ARG A 55 -22.21 -6.76 -4.98
N THR A 56 -22.53 -5.70 -5.72
CA THR A 56 -23.76 -4.91 -5.57
C THR A 56 -24.80 -5.39 -6.57
#